data_AF-A0A452I278-F1
#
_entry.id   AF-A0A452I278-F1
#
_cell.length_a   1.000
_cell.length_b   1.000
_cell.length_c   1.000
_cell.angle_alpha   90.00
_cell.angle_beta   90.00
_cell.angle_gamma   90.00
#
_symmetry.space_group_name_H-M   'P 1'
#
loop_
_entity.id
_entity.type
_entity.pdbx_description
1 polymer ?
#
loop_
_entity_poly.entity_id
_entity_poly.type
_entity_poly.pdbx_seq_one_letter_code
_entity_poly.pdbx_strand_id
1 'polypeptide(L)'
;MKAYTQINLLVSKVPLGLLVVSTVFANWKPSFMKAPEDQIGISGGVASFVCQATGEPKPRITWMKKGKKVSSQRFEVIEFDDGSGSVLRIQPLRVHRDEAIYECTATNSVGEINTSAKLTVLEGRWESLMLAKRLVLCFLALIPAGFLSDSR
;
A
#
# COMPACT_ATOMS: atom_id res chain seq x y z
N MET A 1 20.68 19.16 1.30
CA MET A 1 20.17 20.05 2.37
C MET A 1 19.57 19.18 3.47
N LYS A 2 20.36 18.71 4.43
CA LYS A 2 19.84 18.01 5.63
C LYS A 2 19.82 19.04 6.76
N ALA A 3 18.64 19.54 7.09
CA ALA A 3 18.46 20.46 8.21
C ALA A 3 18.49 19.66 9.52
N TYR A 4 19.61 19.80 10.24
CA TYR A 4 19.76 19.81 11.71
C TYR A 4 19.30 18.63 12.57
N THR A 5 20.18 18.21 13.48
CA THR A 5 19.79 17.68 14.79
C THR A 5 20.76 18.26 15.83
N GLN A 6 20.50 19.50 16.29
CA GLN A 6 21.06 19.94 17.57
C GLN A 6 20.23 19.28 18.67
N ILE A 7 20.83 18.37 19.41
CA ILE A 7 20.26 17.83 20.64
C ILE A 7 20.45 18.91 21.70
N ASN A 8 19.40 19.69 21.99
CA ASN A 8 19.44 20.58 23.15
C ASN A 8 19.16 19.74 24.41
N LEU A 9 20.20 19.46 25.19
CA LEU A 9 20.06 18.86 26.50
C LEU A 9 19.51 19.91 27.48
N LEU A 10 18.35 19.64 28.06
CA LEU A 10 17.89 20.43 29.21
C LEU A 10 18.49 19.81 30.47
N VAL A 11 19.26 20.61 31.20
CA VAL A 11 19.82 20.24 32.49
C VAL A 11 19.02 20.94 33.57
N SER A 12 18.21 20.20 34.31
CA SER A 12 17.53 20.73 35.50
C SER A 12 18.26 20.30 36.77
N LYS A 13 18.48 21.27 37.67
CA LYS A 13 18.99 21.00 39.02
C LYS A 13 17.82 20.57 39.91
N VAL A 14 17.91 19.38 40.49
CA VAL A 14 16.97 18.89 41.50
C VAL A 14 17.55 19.22 42.89
N PRO A 15 16.71 19.47 43.94
CA PRO A 15 17.15 19.89 45.28
C PRO A 15 18.25 19.06 45.97
N LEU A 16 18.55 17.84 45.49
CA LEU A 16 19.62 16.98 46.01
C LEU A 16 20.95 17.08 45.22
N GLY A 17 21.12 18.09 44.36
CA GLY A 17 22.35 18.26 43.56
C GLY A 17 22.48 17.30 42.38
N LEU A 18 21.46 16.45 42.15
CA LEU A 18 21.39 15.58 40.99
C LEU A 18 21.03 16.42 39.75
N LEU A 19 21.83 16.28 38.69
CA LEU A 19 21.49 16.80 37.36
C LEU A 19 20.61 15.79 36.65
N VAL A 20 19.41 16.20 36.27
CA VAL A 20 18.60 15.42 35.33
C VAL A 20 18.91 15.91 33.93
N VAL A 21 19.47 15.03 33.11
CA VAL A 21 19.64 15.25 31.67
C VAL A 21 18.37 14.76 31.00
N SER A 22 17.47 15.65 30.61
CA SER A 22 16.33 15.28 29.78
C SER A 22 16.71 15.42 28.31
N THR A 23 16.60 14.32 27.57
CA THR A 23 16.72 14.33 26.11
C THR A 23 15.46 14.97 25.53
N VAL A 24 15.58 16.16 24.96
CA VAL A 24 14.50 16.73 24.14
C VAL A 24 14.58 16.07 22.76
N PHE A 25 13.59 15.24 22.42
CA PHE A 25 13.46 14.73 21.06
C PHE A 25 13.07 15.90 20.15
N ALA A 26 13.88 16.19 19.14
CA ALA A 26 13.53 17.19 18.14
C ALA A 26 12.36 16.63 17.32
N ASN A 27 11.24 17.34 17.27
CA ASN A 27 10.12 16.99 16.39
C ASN A 27 10.36 17.61 15.00
N TRP A 28 10.17 16.86 13.92
CA TRP A 28 10.31 17.34 12.55
C TRP A 28 9.15 16.89 11.65
N LYS A 29 8.88 17.70 10.61
CA LYS A 29 7.83 17.42 9.62
C LYS A 29 8.07 16.10 8.88
N PRO A 30 7.01 15.44 8.40
CA PRO A 30 7.19 14.22 7.64
C PRO A 30 7.98 14.47 6.34
N SER A 31 8.63 13.43 5.85
CA SER A 31 9.28 13.38 4.53
C SER A 31 9.06 12.01 3.91
N PHE A 32 8.78 11.95 2.61
CA PHE A 32 8.59 10.67 1.91
C PHE A 32 9.90 9.92 1.78
N MET A 33 9.90 8.67 2.22
CA MET A 33 10.95 7.68 1.92
C MET A 33 10.65 6.97 0.61
N LYS A 34 9.37 6.65 0.39
CA LYS A 34 8.88 6.05 -0.85
C LYS A 34 7.51 6.63 -1.19
N ALA A 35 7.41 7.20 -2.38
CA ALA A 35 6.16 7.68 -2.94
C ALA A 35 5.50 6.56 -3.77
N PRO A 36 4.16 6.56 -3.89
CA PRO A 36 3.47 5.67 -4.80
C PRO A 36 3.79 6.04 -6.25
N GLU A 37 3.81 5.03 -7.11
CA GLU A 37 4.07 5.17 -8.54
C GLU A 37 2.79 4.84 -9.33
N ASP A 38 2.66 5.42 -10.52
CA ASP A 38 1.56 5.15 -11.43
C ASP A 38 1.50 3.65 -11.80
N GLN A 39 0.28 3.11 -11.89
CA GLN A 39 0.07 1.69 -12.20
C GLN A 39 -0.93 1.50 -13.33
N ILE A 40 -0.64 0.49 -14.15
CA ILE A 40 -1.58 -0.06 -15.12
C ILE A 40 -1.94 -1.46 -14.67
N GLY A 41 -3.20 -1.63 -14.26
CA GLY A 41 -3.76 -2.91 -13.86
C GLY A 41 -4.65 -3.50 -14.95
N ILE A 42 -5.00 -4.77 -14.78
CA ILE A 42 -5.99 -5.46 -15.60
C ILE A 42 -7.19 -5.76 -14.71
N SER A 43 -8.40 -5.56 -15.21
CA SER A 43 -9.65 -5.83 -14.49
C SER A 43 -9.69 -7.26 -13.87
N GLY A 44 -10.43 -7.49 -12.80
CA GLY A 44 -10.34 -8.75 -12.04
C GLY A 44 -9.01 -9.02 -11.30
N GLY A 45 -7.92 -8.34 -11.67
CA GLY A 45 -6.59 -8.46 -11.09
C GLY A 45 -6.41 -7.61 -9.83
N VAL A 46 -5.16 -7.22 -9.57
CA VAL A 46 -4.74 -6.53 -8.35
C VAL A 46 -3.85 -5.33 -8.71
N ALA A 47 -4.04 -4.22 -8.00
CA ALA A 47 -3.09 -3.11 -7.95
C ALA A 47 -2.64 -2.89 -6.49
N SER A 48 -1.43 -2.37 -6.29
CA SER A 48 -0.88 -2.15 -4.95
C SER A 48 0.03 -0.93 -4.93
N PHE A 49 -0.40 0.14 -4.26
CA PHE A 49 0.39 1.36 -4.10
C PHE A 49 1.13 1.35 -2.78
N VAL A 50 2.42 1.64 -2.78
CA VAL A 50 3.26 1.69 -1.58
C VAL A 50 3.55 3.14 -1.23
N CYS A 51 3.38 3.50 0.03
CA CYS A 51 3.75 4.82 0.53
C CYS A 51 4.42 4.71 1.91
N GLN A 52 5.62 5.27 2.03
CA GLN A 52 6.40 5.29 3.27
C GLN A 52 6.91 6.71 3.55
N ALA A 53 6.84 7.11 4.81
CA ALA A 53 7.31 8.41 5.26
C ALA A 53 8.03 8.29 6.60
N THR A 54 9.00 9.17 6.81
CA THR A 54 9.69 9.38 8.09
C THR A 54 9.28 10.71 8.69
N GLY A 55 9.39 10.87 10.00
CA GLY A 55 8.96 12.06 10.74
C GLY A 55 9.06 11.82 12.24
N GLU A 56 9.15 12.88 13.02
CA GLU A 56 9.09 12.81 14.49
C GLU A 56 8.08 13.85 15.01
N PRO A 57 6.96 13.45 15.65
CA PRO A 57 6.50 12.08 15.86
C PRO A 57 6.27 11.31 14.56
N LYS A 58 6.30 9.98 14.67
CA LYS A 58 6.10 9.06 13.55
C LYS A 58 4.82 9.37 12.77
N PRO A 59 4.89 9.57 11.44
CA PRO A 59 3.74 10.00 10.67
C PRO A 59 2.72 8.88 10.48
N ARG A 60 1.44 9.24 10.45
CA ARG A 60 0.34 8.37 10.04
C ARG A 60 0.11 8.52 8.54
N ILE A 61 0.02 7.40 7.83
CA ILE A 61 -0.36 7.38 6.41
C ILE A 61 -1.87 7.27 6.26
N THR A 62 -2.44 8.07 5.36
CA THR A 62 -3.83 7.95 4.94
C THR A 62 -3.93 7.95 3.41
N TRP A 63 -4.86 7.16 2.89
CA TRP A 63 -5.10 7.01 1.46
C TRP A 63 -6.43 7.64 1.06
N MET A 64 -6.39 8.45 0.01
CA MET A 64 -7.52 9.19 -0.52
C MET A 64 -7.71 8.86 -2.00
N LYS A 65 -8.98 8.83 -2.42
CA LYS A 65 -9.39 8.69 -3.82
C LYS A 65 -10.38 9.81 -4.13
N LYS A 66 -10.03 10.68 -5.09
CA LYS A 66 -10.88 11.84 -5.47
C LYS A 66 -11.25 12.70 -4.25
N GLY A 67 -10.30 12.95 -3.35
CA GLY A 67 -10.50 13.76 -2.14
C GLY A 67 -11.34 13.10 -1.04
N LYS A 68 -11.68 11.80 -1.16
CA LYS A 68 -12.38 11.04 -0.11
C LYS A 68 -11.52 9.89 0.38
N LYS A 69 -11.58 9.59 1.67
CA LYS A 69 -10.88 8.44 2.25
C LYS A 69 -11.33 7.16 1.55
N VAL A 70 -10.39 6.30 1.19
CA VAL A 70 -10.73 5.00 0.60
C VAL A 70 -11.52 4.19 1.62
N SER A 71 -12.76 3.82 1.27
CA SER A 71 -13.62 3.00 2.12
C SER A 71 -14.43 2.04 1.25
N SER A 72 -13.97 0.80 1.13
CA SER A 72 -14.69 -0.27 0.45
C SER A 72 -14.04 -1.61 0.81
N GLN A 73 -14.82 -2.70 0.85
CA GLN A 73 -14.32 -4.04 1.14
C GLN A 73 -13.22 -4.52 0.18
N ARG A 74 -13.11 -3.93 -1.02
CA ARG A 74 -12.07 -4.26 -2.01
C ARG A 74 -10.75 -3.50 -1.81
N PHE A 75 -10.77 -2.48 -0.96
CA PHE A 75 -9.65 -1.59 -0.70
C PHE A 75 -9.10 -1.96 0.67
N GLU A 76 -7.93 -2.58 0.67
CA GLU A 76 -7.25 -3.02 1.87
C GLU A 76 -6.03 -2.13 2.09
N VAL A 77 -5.90 -1.59 3.30
CA VAL A 77 -4.72 -0.82 3.71
C VAL A 77 -3.92 -1.69 4.67
N ILE A 78 -2.71 -2.05 4.25
CA ILE A 78 -1.81 -2.93 4.99
C ILE A 78 -0.68 -2.06 5.54
N GLU A 79 -0.62 -1.88 6.84
CA GLU A 79 0.47 -1.12 7.48
C GLU A 79 1.76 -1.97 7.52
N PHE A 80 2.92 -1.33 7.38
CA PHE A 80 4.19 -2.02 7.62
C PHE A 80 4.37 -2.26 9.13
N ASP A 81 4.96 -3.39 9.52
CA ASP A 81 5.21 -3.73 10.93
C ASP A 81 6.07 -2.69 11.65
N ASP A 82 7.00 -2.08 10.91
CA ASP A 82 7.86 -1.01 11.40
C ASP A 82 7.15 0.34 11.42
N GLY A 83 5.85 0.43 11.12
CA GLY A 83 5.03 1.64 11.06
C GLY A 83 5.52 2.72 10.08
N SER A 84 6.47 2.42 9.19
CA SER A 84 7.05 3.40 8.26
C SER A 84 6.08 3.85 7.17
N GLY A 85 4.97 3.13 6.99
CA GLY A 85 3.92 3.52 6.08
C GLY A 85 2.86 2.44 5.87
N SER A 86 2.27 2.42 4.68
CA SER A 86 1.30 1.39 4.31
C SER A 86 1.27 1.09 2.81
N VAL A 87 0.64 -0.04 2.47
CA VAL A 87 0.32 -0.45 1.11
C VAL A 87 -1.20 -0.38 0.92
N LEU A 88 -1.66 0.35 -0.09
CA LEU A 88 -3.05 0.30 -0.55
C LEU A 88 -3.19 -0.78 -1.60
N ARG A 89 -3.84 -1.89 -1.25
CA ARG A 89 -4.17 -3.01 -2.14
C ARG A 89 -5.61 -2.89 -2.63
N ILE A 90 -5.82 -3.04 -3.93
CA ILE A 90 -7.15 -3.00 -4.56
C ILE A 90 -7.39 -4.32 -5.30
N GLN A 91 -8.39 -5.10 -4.88
CA GLN A 91 -8.74 -6.37 -5.49
C GLN A 91 -10.24 -6.72 -5.31
N PRO A 92 -10.93 -7.25 -6.33
CA PRO A 92 -10.55 -7.28 -7.75
C PRO A 92 -10.65 -5.89 -8.39
N LEU A 93 -9.78 -5.58 -9.35
CA LEU A 93 -9.84 -4.33 -10.12
C LEU A 93 -11.09 -4.24 -11.01
N ARG A 94 -11.63 -3.02 -11.17
CA ARG A 94 -12.82 -2.73 -11.98
C ARG A 94 -12.58 -1.53 -12.89
N VAL A 95 -12.73 -1.73 -14.20
CA VAL A 95 -12.63 -0.67 -15.21
C VAL A 95 -13.61 0.47 -14.91
N HIS A 96 -13.19 1.71 -15.17
CA HIS A 96 -13.88 2.98 -14.90
C HIS A 96 -14.16 3.32 -13.43
N ARG A 97 -14.39 2.32 -12.57
CA ARG A 97 -14.66 2.52 -11.15
C ARG A 97 -13.40 2.75 -10.35
N ASP A 98 -12.34 1.99 -10.62
CA ASP A 98 -11.09 2.09 -9.88
C ASP A 98 -10.09 3.05 -10.50
N GLU A 99 -10.29 3.43 -11.76
CA GLU A 99 -9.50 4.43 -12.46
C GLU A 99 -9.63 5.80 -11.79
N ALA A 100 -8.55 6.24 -11.18
CA ALA A 100 -8.48 7.47 -10.41
C ALA A 100 -7.01 7.83 -10.13
N ILE A 101 -6.84 9.06 -9.63
CA ILE A 101 -5.64 9.45 -8.91
C ILE A 101 -5.86 9.10 -7.44
N TYR A 102 -4.94 8.32 -6.89
CA TYR A 102 -4.86 7.96 -5.48
C TYR A 102 -3.81 8.83 -4.81
N GLU A 103 -4.18 9.44 -3.70
CA GLU A 103 -3.31 10.33 -2.94
C GLU A 103 -2.92 9.64 -1.62
N CYS A 104 -1.63 9.68 -1.32
CA CYS A 104 -1.06 9.30 -0.04
C CYS A 104 -0.72 10.56 0.74
N THR A 105 -1.24 10.66 1.95
CA THR A 105 -0.98 11.76 2.88
C THR A 105 -0.27 11.22 4.11
N ALA A 106 0.87 11.82 4.46
CA ALA A 106 1.61 11.54 5.68
C ALA A 106 1.50 12.72 6.65
N THR A 107 0.94 12.48 7.83
CA THR A 107 0.64 13.53 8.81
C THR A 107 1.26 13.21 10.17
N ASN A 108 1.90 14.19 10.79
CA ASN A 108 2.26 14.19 12.21
C ASN A 108 1.89 15.53 12.88
N SER A 109 2.20 15.69 14.16
CA SER A 109 1.86 16.92 14.91
C SER A 109 2.61 18.18 14.44
N VAL A 110 3.69 18.03 13.67
CA VAL A 110 4.50 19.14 13.14
C VAL A 110 4.02 19.56 11.76
N GLY A 111 3.43 18.66 10.99
CA GLY A 111 2.87 18.99 9.70
C GLY A 111 2.43 17.79 8.87
N GLU A 112 2.17 18.08 7.59
CA GLU A 112 1.60 17.16 6.62
C GLU A 112 2.28 17.32 5.27
N ILE A 113 2.42 16.20 4.54
CA ILE A 113 2.86 16.14 3.16
C ILE A 113 1.96 15.20 2.37
N ASN A 114 1.81 15.44 1.07
CA ASN A 114 1.01 14.61 0.18
C ASN A 114 1.76 14.27 -1.12
N THR A 115 1.35 13.16 -1.73
CA THR A 115 1.84 12.69 -3.03
C THR A 115 0.76 11.84 -3.69
N SER A 116 0.82 11.65 -5.01
CA SER A 116 -0.24 11.01 -5.74
C SER A 116 0.26 10.10 -6.86
N ALA A 117 -0.50 9.05 -7.15
CA ALA A 117 -0.27 8.13 -8.25
C ALA A 117 -1.57 7.81 -9.01
N LYS A 118 -1.48 7.63 -10.32
CA LYS A 118 -2.60 7.30 -11.20
C LYS A 118 -2.75 5.78 -11.35
N LEU A 119 -3.99 5.31 -11.25
CA LEU A 119 -4.37 3.96 -11.66
C LEU A 119 -5.12 3.99 -13.00
N THR A 120 -4.64 3.23 -13.98
CA THR A 120 -5.37 2.89 -15.20
C THR A 120 -5.71 1.41 -15.18
N VAL A 121 -6.92 1.03 -15.59
CA VAL A 121 -7.37 -0.37 -15.56
C VAL A 121 -7.82 -0.79 -16.95
N LEU A 122 -7.07 -1.70 -17.55
CA LEU A 122 -7.40 -2.26 -18.86
C LEU A 122 -8.42 -3.38 -18.70
N GLU A 123 -9.33 -3.49 -19.67
CA GLU A 123 -10.12 -4.71 -19.84
C GLU A 123 -9.17 -5.86 -20.15
N GLY A 124 -9.19 -6.89 -19.32
CA GLY A 124 -8.51 -8.11 -19.68
C GLY A 124 -9.36 -8.88 -20.65
N ARG A 125 -8.72 -9.46 -21.65
CA ARG A 125 -9.38 -10.36 -22.58
C ARG A 125 -9.53 -11.73 -21.93
N TRP A 126 -10.36 -11.82 -20.89
CA TRP A 126 -10.69 -13.10 -20.25
C TRP A 126 -11.36 -14.03 -21.25
N GLU A 127 -11.99 -13.51 -22.31
CA GLU A 127 -12.60 -14.33 -23.38
C GLU A 127 -11.56 -15.25 -24.04
N SER A 128 -10.34 -14.78 -24.31
CA SER A 128 -9.26 -15.63 -24.84
C SER A 128 -8.79 -16.70 -23.84
N LEU A 129 -8.82 -16.38 -22.54
CA LEU A 129 -8.44 -17.30 -21.46
C LEU A 129 -9.55 -18.30 -21.08
N MET A 130 -10.80 -17.88 -21.16
CA MET A 130 -12.00 -18.68 -20.88
C MET A 130 -12.24 -19.69 -22.00
N LEU A 131 -12.00 -19.31 -23.26
CA LEU A 131 -12.01 -20.24 -24.40
C LEU A 131 -10.93 -21.31 -24.26
N ALA A 132 -9.70 -20.93 -23.87
CA ALA A 132 -8.61 -21.87 -23.64
C ALA A 132 -8.88 -22.84 -22.47
N LYS A 133 -9.46 -22.37 -21.35
CA LYS A 133 -9.80 -23.22 -20.19
C LYS A 133 -10.99 -24.16 -20.44
N ARG A 134 -11.98 -23.75 -21.25
CA ARG A 134 -13.08 -24.64 -21.67
C ARG A 134 -12.58 -25.79 -22.55
N LEU A 135 -11.60 -25.55 -23.41
CA LEU A 135 -11.01 -26.60 -24.24
C LEU A 135 -10.31 -27.68 -23.39
N VAL A 136 -9.56 -27.28 -22.35
CA VAL A 136 -8.86 -28.25 -21.47
C VAL A 136 -9.82 -29.13 -20.66
N LEU A 137 -10.95 -28.59 -20.18
CA LEU A 137 -11.98 -29.38 -19.48
C LEU A 137 -12.73 -30.33 -20.43
N CYS A 138 -12.92 -29.98 -21.70
CA CYS A 138 -13.51 -30.88 -22.70
C CYS A 138 -12.61 -32.08 -23.04
N PHE A 139 -11.28 -31.95 -22.97
CA PHE A 139 -10.37 -33.08 -23.26
C PHE A 139 -10.36 -34.15 -22.17
N LEU A 140 -10.61 -33.81 -20.90
CA LEU A 140 -10.70 -34.79 -19.81
C LEU A 140 -12.03 -35.58 -19.81
N ALA A 141 -13.08 -35.03 -20.42
CA ALA A 141 -14.39 -35.68 -20.53
C ALA A 141 -14.47 -36.67 -21.72
N LEU A 142 -13.44 -36.75 -22.57
CA LEU A 142 -13.39 -37.61 -23.75
C LEU A 142 -12.53 -38.88 -23.57
N ILE A 143 -12.03 -39.13 -22.35
CA ILE A 143 -11.40 -40.43 -22.04
C ILE A 143 -12.52 -41.39 -21.64
N PRO A 144 -12.94 -42.34 -22.49
CA PRO A 144 -13.91 -43.35 -22.08
C PRO A 144 -13.36 -44.16 -20.91
N ALA A 145 -14.18 -44.37 -19.87
CA ALA A 145 -13.85 -45.09 -18.64
C ALA A 145 -13.57 -46.60 -18.83
N GLY A 146 -13.23 -47.05 -20.04
CA GLY A 146 -13.18 -48.47 -20.41
C GLY A 146 -11.82 -49.01 -20.86
N PHE A 147 -10.74 -48.22 -20.82
CA PHE A 147 -9.44 -48.65 -21.41
C PHE A 147 -8.40 -49.13 -20.39
N LEU A 148 -8.82 -49.76 -19.30
CA LEU A 148 -7.94 -50.49 -18.38
C LEU A 148 -8.62 -51.75 -17.79
N SER A 149 -9.21 -52.60 -18.63
CA SER A 149 -9.40 -54.03 -18.29
C SER A 149 -9.89 -54.82 -19.51
N ASP A 150 -8.97 -55.34 -20.33
CA ASP A 150 -8.93 -56.79 -20.55
C ASP A 150 -7.62 -57.18 -21.23
N SER A 151 -6.78 -57.93 -20.50
CA SER A 151 -5.70 -58.70 -21.07
C SER A 151 -5.86 -60.11 -20.52
N ARG A 152 -6.67 -60.93 -21.19
CA ARG A 152 -6.49 -62.38 -21.20
C ARG A 152 -7.13 -63.03 -22.42
#